data_AF-A0A2I1GUG5-F1
#
_entry.id   AF-A0A2I1GUG5-F1
#
_cell.length_a   1.000
_cell.length_b   1.000
_cell.length_c   1.000
_cell.angle_alpha   90.00
_cell.angle_beta   90.00
_cell.angle_gamma   90.00
#
_symmetry.space_group_name_H-M   'P 1'
#
loop_
_entity.id
_entity.type
_entity.pdbx_description
1 polymer ?
#
loop_
_entity_poly.entity_id
_entity_poly.type
_entity_poly.pdbx_seq_one_letter_code
_entity_poly.pdbx_strand_id
1 'polypeptide(L)'
;MSKNKGQKDQQWFDEKYSKEKVIAITGGRRLNFTGSLKIEVFKNLESINLKKLKLTSLEISNCTQLNKVDLSEHSKLTSLSVTGCPKLTTLNCSSNGLTSLEISGCYQLKNTDLSKFTKLKSLYLRGYQNIITFDCSSTEKLISLRISECPQIKNITNLSKSSKLDSLSVIDCPELAKLDYSTNALTSLEISGCKQLNKIANLSKAPKLMSLSIIYCPKITELDCSSAEKLTELEVSDLTTLNCSNTSIKILSVNLCPGIKILDCSNNDKLINLDISNCSKLEFLDCSNSKLTSLDISNCEFLLEDYEQNSNKSKMFKYPSDLKIIQKGITKNLIIIGRTGSGKSTLSNVLTGSEDFEESDCSNSVTMNFQKKGFEWNGKSFNVVDNVGFYNTHLSVNEVWHKIARSFCSTMSEGISQILLVVDDSRFSEAEVEKIFGLLNSIFENDILDYVTIVRTKFSNFKSKKECDADKKLRNEIINPRRDIVYVNNPPTNIQITDEEDEEVVIINKKIRERSRKIMLDYLYKTCQDNYFKLKPLDQYVSRLPNNQ
;
A
#
# COMPACT_ATOMS: atom_id res chain seq x y z
N MET A 1 -37.13 -23.28 10.23
CA MET A 1 -38.12 -22.75 9.25
C MET A 1 -37.78 -21.35 8.71
N SER A 2 -37.15 -20.43 9.47
CA SER A 2 -36.92 -19.03 9.02
C SER A 2 -35.85 -18.85 7.92
N LYS A 3 -34.73 -19.58 7.96
CA LYS A 3 -33.66 -19.49 6.92
C LYS A 3 -34.16 -19.83 5.51
N ASN A 4 -34.99 -20.87 5.37
CA ASN A 4 -35.55 -21.28 4.07
C ASN A 4 -36.58 -20.29 3.51
N LYS A 5 -37.19 -19.44 4.36
CA LYS A 5 -38.14 -18.43 3.89
C LYS A 5 -37.41 -17.25 3.23
N GLY A 6 -36.36 -16.73 3.89
CA GLY A 6 -35.58 -15.60 3.36
C GLY A 6 -34.94 -15.89 2.00
N GLN A 7 -34.40 -17.10 1.80
CA GLN A 7 -33.84 -17.52 0.50
C GLN A 7 -34.91 -17.63 -0.59
N LYS A 8 -36.08 -18.21 -0.27
CA LYS A 8 -37.20 -18.30 -1.22
C LYS A 8 -37.75 -16.92 -1.59
N ASP A 9 -37.81 -16.01 -0.62
CA ASP A 9 -38.25 -14.63 -0.82
C ASP A 9 -37.25 -13.89 -1.73
N GLN A 10 -35.93 -13.99 -1.48
CA GLN A 10 -34.87 -13.44 -2.33
C GLN A 10 -34.94 -14.00 -3.77
N GLN A 11 -34.96 -15.33 -3.92
CA GLN A 11 -35.01 -15.97 -5.23
C GLN A 11 -36.24 -15.53 -6.03
N TRP A 12 -37.41 -15.47 -5.39
CA TRP A 12 -38.62 -14.97 -6.03
C TRP A 12 -38.48 -13.50 -6.48
N PHE A 13 -37.84 -12.66 -5.68
CA PHE A 13 -37.62 -11.25 -6.05
C PHE A 13 -36.72 -11.14 -7.28
N ASP A 14 -35.63 -11.91 -7.31
CA ASP A 14 -34.68 -11.92 -8.42
C ASP A 14 -35.32 -12.44 -9.71
N GLU A 15 -36.05 -13.57 -9.64
CA GLU A 15 -36.77 -14.13 -10.79
C GLU A 15 -37.79 -13.15 -11.37
N LYS A 16 -38.46 -12.39 -10.50
CA LYS A 16 -39.52 -11.48 -10.92
C LYS A 16 -39.02 -10.14 -11.44
N TYR A 17 -37.94 -9.60 -10.88
CA TYR A 17 -37.57 -8.19 -11.09
C TYR A 17 -36.17 -7.97 -11.67
N SER A 18 -35.31 -8.99 -11.79
CA SER A 18 -33.91 -8.84 -12.27
C SER A 18 -33.76 -8.22 -13.66
N LYS A 19 -34.78 -8.35 -14.51
CA LYS A 19 -34.79 -7.83 -15.89
C LYS A 19 -35.55 -6.51 -16.03
N GLU A 20 -36.25 -6.08 -14.98
CA GLU A 20 -37.12 -4.91 -15.00
C GLU A 20 -36.32 -3.61 -14.97
N LYS A 21 -36.84 -2.60 -15.67
CA LYS A 21 -36.29 -1.24 -15.59
C LYS A 21 -36.77 -0.48 -14.37
N VAL A 22 -38.00 -0.73 -13.94
CA VAL A 22 -38.62 -0.03 -12.81
C VAL A 22 -39.25 -1.06 -11.89
N ILE A 23 -38.82 -1.06 -10.64
CA ILE A 23 -39.44 -1.86 -9.58
C ILE A 23 -40.33 -0.94 -8.77
N ALA A 24 -41.65 -1.09 -8.91
CA ALA A 24 -42.65 -0.38 -8.12
C ALA A 24 -43.61 -1.37 -7.46
N ILE A 25 -43.40 -1.67 -6.19
CA ILE A 25 -44.26 -2.61 -5.45
C ILE A 25 -45.42 -1.86 -4.80
N THR A 26 -46.53 -1.75 -5.54
CA THR A 26 -47.72 -0.97 -5.13
C THR A 26 -48.93 -1.82 -4.71
N GLY A 27 -48.94 -3.17 -4.89
CA GLY A 27 -49.99 -4.07 -4.37
C GLY A 27 -49.85 -5.57 -4.73
N GLY A 28 -50.36 -6.50 -3.88
CA GLY A 28 -50.49 -7.95 -4.18
C GLY A 28 -50.28 -8.92 -2.99
N ARG A 29 -50.85 -10.15 -2.97
CA ARG A 29 -50.92 -11.06 -1.78
C ARG A 29 -49.59 -11.51 -1.12
N ARG A 30 -48.40 -11.26 -1.69
CA ARG A 30 -47.08 -11.60 -1.08
C ARG A 30 -46.43 -10.44 -0.29
N LEU A 31 -47.25 -9.53 0.25
CA LEU A 31 -46.90 -8.33 1.07
C LEU A 31 -46.18 -8.60 2.42
N ASN A 32 -45.78 -9.83 2.73
CA ASN A 32 -45.12 -10.20 3.99
C ASN A 32 -43.63 -10.52 3.82
N PHE A 33 -42.98 -9.97 2.79
CA PHE A 33 -41.52 -9.98 2.68
C PHE A 33 -40.95 -9.14 3.84
N THR A 34 -40.24 -9.81 4.74
CA THR A 34 -39.67 -9.24 5.95
C THR A 34 -38.22 -9.63 6.08
N GLY A 35 -37.39 -8.79 6.68
CA GLY A 35 -35.98 -9.09 6.88
C GLY A 35 -35.11 -8.39 5.85
N SER A 36 -34.14 -9.11 5.30
CA SER A 36 -33.13 -8.56 4.40
C SER A 36 -33.45 -8.83 2.94
N LEU A 37 -33.15 -7.86 2.07
CA LEU A 37 -33.21 -8.01 0.60
C LEU A 37 -31.88 -7.55 0.00
N LYS A 38 -31.39 -8.31 -0.99
CA LYS A 38 -30.24 -7.92 -1.82
C LYS A 38 -30.70 -7.69 -3.26
N ILE A 39 -30.19 -6.66 -3.90
CA ILE A 39 -30.43 -6.34 -5.31
C ILE A 39 -29.06 -6.15 -5.95
N GLU A 40 -28.56 -7.20 -6.61
CA GLU A 40 -27.18 -7.26 -7.10
C GLU A 40 -27.15 -7.47 -8.62
N VAL A 41 -26.40 -6.62 -9.33
CA VAL A 41 -26.20 -6.69 -10.79
C VAL A 41 -27.50 -6.64 -11.62
N PHE A 42 -28.52 -5.90 -11.18
CA PHE A 42 -29.73 -5.68 -11.99
C PHE A 42 -29.42 -4.65 -13.08
N LYS A 43 -28.85 -5.11 -14.21
CA LYS A 43 -28.23 -4.28 -15.26
C LYS A 43 -29.16 -3.27 -15.93
N ASN A 44 -30.47 -3.52 -15.92
CA ASN A 44 -31.48 -2.66 -16.55
C ASN A 44 -32.18 -1.72 -15.57
N LEU A 45 -31.97 -1.92 -14.26
CA LEU A 45 -32.76 -1.26 -13.23
C LEU A 45 -32.43 0.22 -13.17
N GLU A 46 -33.42 1.06 -13.44
CA GLU A 46 -33.34 2.52 -13.47
C GLU A 46 -33.95 3.15 -12.21
N SER A 47 -35.04 2.57 -11.66
CA SER A 47 -35.73 3.11 -10.49
C SER A 47 -36.27 2.03 -9.55
N ILE A 48 -36.13 2.25 -8.25
CA ILE A 48 -36.63 1.36 -7.20
C ILE A 48 -37.59 2.11 -6.27
N ASN A 49 -38.76 1.50 -6.05
CA ASN A 49 -39.75 1.87 -5.05
C ASN A 49 -40.30 0.59 -4.39
N LEU A 50 -39.93 0.38 -3.13
CA LEU A 50 -40.24 -0.84 -2.38
C LEU A 50 -41.34 -0.64 -1.31
N LYS A 51 -42.10 0.46 -1.35
CA LYS A 51 -43.00 0.99 -0.29
C LYS A 51 -43.77 -0.03 0.57
N LYS A 52 -44.16 -1.17 0.02
CA LYS A 52 -44.94 -2.19 0.74
C LYS A 52 -44.14 -3.30 1.42
N LEU A 53 -42.83 -3.39 1.20
CA LEU A 53 -41.99 -4.38 1.86
C LEU A 53 -41.67 -3.94 3.31
N LYS A 54 -41.59 -4.90 4.23
CA LYS A 54 -41.25 -4.64 5.64
C LYS A 54 -39.80 -5.02 5.90
N LEU A 55 -38.90 -4.43 5.11
CA LEU A 55 -37.46 -4.70 5.18
C LEU A 55 -36.85 -4.12 6.46
N THR A 56 -35.92 -4.88 7.03
CA THR A 56 -35.02 -4.43 8.10
C THR A 56 -33.63 -4.12 7.54
N SER A 57 -33.23 -4.77 6.44
CA SER A 57 -31.97 -4.51 5.74
C SER A 57 -32.17 -4.51 4.23
N LEU A 58 -31.49 -3.61 3.53
CA LEU A 58 -31.47 -3.55 2.07
C LEU A 58 -30.05 -3.33 1.57
N GLU A 59 -29.62 -4.16 0.64
CA GLU A 59 -28.34 -4.03 -0.05
C GLU A 59 -28.62 -3.89 -1.55
N ILE A 60 -28.08 -2.85 -2.16
CA ILE A 60 -28.16 -2.61 -3.59
C ILE A 60 -26.74 -2.48 -4.11
N SER A 61 -26.31 -3.37 -5.00
CA SER A 61 -24.93 -3.42 -5.48
C SER A 61 -24.87 -3.59 -6.99
N ASN A 62 -23.94 -2.87 -7.62
CA ASN A 62 -23.60 -3.00 -9.04
C ASN A 62 -24.79 -2.82 -10.02
N CYS A 63 -25.81 -2.03 -9.62
CA CYS A 63 -26.94 -1.67 -10.47
C CYS A 63 -26.60 -0.43 -11.29
N THR A 64 -25.87 -0.62 -12.39
CA THR A 64 -25.16 0.47 -13.11
C THR A 64 -26.07 1.50 -13.79
N GLN A 65 -27.34 1.18 -14.02
CA GLN A 65 -28.33 2.09 -14.60
C GLN A 65 -29.21 2.80 -13.56
N LEU A 66 -29.09 2.43 -12.29
CA LEU A 66 -29.98 2.89 -11.22
C LEU A 66 -29.78 4.38 -11.00
N ASN A 67 -30.82 5.16 -11.24
CA ASN A 67 -30.80 6.62 -11.11
C ASN A 67 -31.62 7.13 -9.92
N LYS A 68 -32.59 6.36 -9.45
CA LYS A 68 -33.49 6.75 -8.36
C LYS A 68 -33.82 5.60 -7.41
N VAL A 69 -33.68 5.86 -6.11
CA VAL A 69 -34.11 4.95 -5.04
C VAL A 69 -35.02 5.70 -4.08
N ASP A 70 -36.25 5.22 -3.92
CA ASP A 70 -37.22 5.76 -2.97
C ASP A 70 -37.59 4.73 -1.90
N LEU A 71 -37.18 5.02 -0.67
CA LEU A 71 -37.40 4.23 0.52
C LEU A 71 -38.22 4.98 1.58
N SER A 72 -38.88 6.09 1.24
CA SER A 72 -39.53 7.01 2.20
C SER A 72 -40.65 6.42 3.06
N GLU A 73 -41.10 5.19 2.82
CA GLU A 73 -42.15 4.52 3.61
C GLU A 73 -41.61 3.29 4.38
N HIS A 74 -40.28 3.08 4.41
CA HIS A 74 -39.65 1.94 5.09
C HIS A 74 -39.26 2.25 6.54
N SER A 75 -40.26 2.50 7.37
CA SER A 75 -40.06 2.86 8.79
C SER A 75 -39.30 1.80 9.62
N LYS A 76 -39.25 0.54 9.18
CA LYS A 76 -38.55 -0.57 9.84
C LYS A 76 -37.11 -0.80 9.36
N LEU A 77 -36.65 -0.10 8.31
CA LEU A 77 -35.32 -0.30 7.76
C LEU A 77 -34.27 0.25 8.73
N THR A 78 -33.36 -0.61 9.18
CA THR A 78 -32.28 -0.27 10.12
C THR A 78 -30.90 -0.31 9.48
N SER A 79 -30.74 -0.98 8.33
CA SER A 79 -29.50 -1.06 7.57
C SER A 79 -29.74 -0.84 6.09
N LEU A 80 -28.95 0.02 5.47
CA LEU A 80 -28.96 0.28 4.02
C LEU A 80 -27.52 0.33 3.50
N SER A 81 -27.23 -0.44 2.46
CA SER A 81 -25.99 -0.34 1.69
C SER A 81 -26.33 -0.14 0.22
N VAL A 82 -25.75 0.89 -0.39
CA VAL A 82 -25.90 1.19 -1.82
C VAL A 82 -24.50 1.37 -2.43
N THR A 83 -24.06 0.38 -3.22
CA THR A 83 -22.70 0.30 -3.73
C THR A 83 -22.67 0.13 -5.25
N GLY A 84 -21.68 0.72 -5.92
CA GLY A 84 -21.49 0.51 -7.37
C GLY A 84 -22.68 0.94 -8.23
N CYS A 85 -23.38 2.01 -7.84
CA CYS A 85 -24.52 2.58 -8.57
C CYS A 85 -24.15 3.98 -9.14
N PRO A 86 -23.27 4.06 -10.16
CA PRO A 86 -22.64 5.32 -10.58
C PRO A 86 -23.61 6.36 -11.14
N LYS A 87 -24.78 5.94 -11.66
CA LYS A 87 -25.82 6.84 -12.20
C LYS A 87 -26.83 7.32 -11.15
N LEU A 88 -26.69 6.90 -9.89
CA LEU A 88 -27.66 7.23 -8.85
C LEU A 88 -27.61 8.73 -8.55
N THR A 89 -28.70 9.44 -8.85
CA THR A 89 -28.80 10.89 -8.61
C THR A 89 -29.67 11.23 -7.41
N THR A 90 -30.63 10.35 -7.07
CA THR A 90 -31.61 10.56 -6.00
C THR A 90 -31.71 9.33 -5.11
N LEU A 91 -31.43 9.52 -3.82
CA LEU A 91 -31.65 8.52 -2.77
C LEU A 91 -32.52 9.13 -1.67
N ASN A 92 -33.76 8.65 -1.55
CA ASN A 92 -34.66 9.05 -0.49
C ASN A 92 -34.78 7.95 0.56
N CYS A 93 -34.13 8.11 1.71
CA CYS A 93 -34.24 7.22 2.86
C CYS A 93 -34.61 7.95 4.16
N SER A 94 -35.24 9.13 4.06
CA SER A 94 -35.44 10.06 5.16
C SER A 94 -36.37 9.59 6.29
N SER A 95 -37.25 8.63 6.03
CA SER A 95 -38.29 8.20 6.98
C SER A 95 -37.94 6.89 7.71
N ASN A 96 -36.67 6.52 7.70
CA ASN A 96 -36.22 5.19 8.12
C ASN A 96 -35.62 5.21 9.53
N GLY A 97 -35.60 4.06 10.19
CA GLY A 97 -34.93 3.85 11.49
C GLY A 97 -33.45 3.49 11.33
N LEU A 98 -32.75 4.04 10.32
CA LEU A 98 -31.41 3.60 9.97
C LEU A 98 -30.42 3.78 11.13
N THR A 99 -29.77 2.67 11.47
CA THR A 99 -28.64 2.59 12.39
C THR A 99 -27.32 2.38 11.65
N SER A 100 -27.36 1.89 10.41
CA SER A 100 -26.20 1.72 9.54
C SER A 100 -26.53 2.19 8.13
N LEU A 101 -25.65 3.00 7.55
CA LEU A 101 -25.75 3.50 6.18
C LEU A 101 -24.39 3.41 5.50
N GLU A 102 -24.33 2.71 4.38
CA GLU A 102 -23.18 2.67 3.48
C GLU A 102 -23.60 3.17 2.10
N ILE A 103 -22.84 4.12 1.55
CA ILE A 103 -23.03 4.60 0.19
C ILE A 103 -21.64 4.70 -0.47
N SER A 104 -21.42 3.89 -1.51
CA SER A 104 -20.11 3.74 -2.16
C SER A 104 -20.25 3.71 -3.68
N GLY A 105 -19.38 4.42 -4.40
CA GLY A 105 -19.39 4.43 -5.86
C GLY A 105 -20.67 5.00 -6.49
N CYS A 106 -21.37 5.88 -5.76
CA CYS A 106 -22.55 6.60 -6.22
C CYS A 106 -22.17 8.03 -6.64
N TYR A 107 -21.28 8.13 -7.64
CA TYR A 107 -20.55 9.37 -7.98
C TYR A 107 -21.44 10.56 -8.37
N GLN A 108 -22.64 10.29 -8.89
CA GLN A 108 -23.59 11.32 -9.33
C GLN A 108 -24.62 11.72 -8.26
N LEU A 109 -24.55 11.15 -7.05
CA LEU A 109 -25.52 11.44 -6.02
C LEU A 109 -25.39 12.89 -5.58
N LYS A 110 -26.50 13.63 -5.64
CA LYS A 110 -26.57 14.98 -5.07
C LYS A 110 -26.52 14.89 -3.55
N ASN A 111 -26.08 15.96 -2.88
CA ASN A 111 -26.00 15.99 -1.41
C ASN A 111 -27.29 15.44 -0.78
N THR A 112 -27.18 14.26 -0.18
CA THR A 112 -28.24 13.69 0.65
C THR A 112 -28.23 14.48 1.95
N ASP A 113 -29.37 15.05 2.32
CA ASP A 113 -29.52 15.69 3.63
C ASP A 113 -29.45 14.63 4.73
N LEU A 114 -28.25 14.45 5.29
CA LEU A 114 -28.00 13.46 6.33
C LEU A 114 -28.54 13.89 7.71
N SER A 115 -29.01 15.14 7.86
CA SER A 115 -29.55 15.64 9.13
C SER A 115 -30.75 14.83 9.64
N LYS A 116 -31.39 14.06 8.75
CA LYS A 116 -32.55 13.22 9.04
C LYS A 116 -32.19 11.87 9.68
N PHE A 117 -30.92 11.44 9.66
CA PHE A 117 -30.48 10.14 10.19
C PHE A 117 -30.09 10.21 11.68
N THR A 118 -31.00 10.64 12.53
CA THR A 118 -30.76 10.87 13.98
C THR A 118 -30.46 9.60 14.79
N LYS A 119 -30.74 8.41 14.25
CA LYS A 119 -30.48 7.10 14.89
C LYS A 119 -29.20 6.41 14.40
N LEU A 120 -28.46 7.05 13.50
CA LEU A 120 -27.32 6.44 12.83
C LEU A 120 -26.19 6.16 13.82
N LYS A 121 -25.69 4.92 13.81
CA LYS A 121 -24.56 4.45 14.61
C LYS A 121 -23.31 4.23 13.75
N SER A 122 -23.49 3.84 12.49
CA SER A 122 -22.41 3.64 11.53
C SER A 122 -22.74 4.34 10.21
N LEU A 123 -21.78 5.10 9.69
CA LEU A 123 -21.86 5.77 8.41
C LEU A 123 -20.59 5.56 7.62
N TYR A 124 -20.73 5.02 6.40
CA TYR A 124 -19.65 4.94 5.44
C TYR A 124 -20.03 5.62 4.13
N LEU A 125 -19.27 6.64 3.75
CA LEU A 125 -19.41 7.35 2.48
C LEU A 125 -18.13 7.19 1.66
N ARG A 126 -18.24 6.66 0.44
CA ARG A 126 -17.13 6.55 -0.51
C ARG A 126 -17.48 7.10 -1.87
N GLY A 127 -16.58 7.90 -2.44
CA GLY A 127 -16.72 8.35 -3.83
C GLY A 127 -17.74 9.48 -4.02
N TYR A 128 -18.04 10.29 -3.01
CA TYR A 128 -18.95 11.42 -3.18
C TYR A 128 -18.26 12.58 -3.87
N GLN A 129 -18.61 12.80 -5.14
CA GLN A 129 -17.95 13.80 -5.98
C GLN A 129 -18.39 15.24 -5.69
N ASN A 130 -19.57 15.45 -5.10
CA ASN A 130 -20.19 16.78 -4.98
C ASN A 130 -20.30 17.30 -3.54
N ILE A 131 -19.81 16.54 -2.55
CA ILE A 131 -19.88 16.98 -1.16
C ILE A 131 -18.75 17.95 -0.84
N ILE A 132 -19.10 19.20 -0.55
CA ILE A 132 -18.12 20.24 -0.16
C ILE A 132 -17.95 20.30 1.35
N THR A 133 -19.05 20.17 2.09
CA THR A 133 -19.06 20.21 3.55
C THR A 133 -19.90 19.06 4.08
N PHE A 134 -19.41 18.43 5.14
CA PHE A 134 -20.14 17.40 5.88
C PHE A 134 -20.48 17.92 7.29
N ASP A 135 -21.76 17.93 7.63
CA ASP A 135 -22.25 18.41 8.93
C ASP A 135 -22.70 17.22 9.80
N CYS A 136 -22.07 17.08 10.97
CA CYS A 136 -22.37 16.07 11.97
C CYS A 136 -23.37 16.55 13.06
N SER A 137 -24.06 17.67 12.87
CA SER A 137 -24.96 18.25 13.88
C SER A 137 -26.04 17.28 14.38
N SER A 138 -26.51 16.37 13.52
CA SER A 138 -27.59 15.42 13.82
C SER A 138 -27.11 13.99 14.10
N THR A 139 -25.80 13.78 14.30
CA THR A 139 -25.21 12.43 14.40
C THR A 139 -24.88 12.01 15.85
N GLU A 140 -25.69 12.42 16.82
CA GLU A 140 -25.45 12.18 18.26
C GLU A 140 -25.25 10.71 18.67
N LYS A 141 -25.81 9.77 17.89
CA LYS A 141 -25.71 8.32 18.14
C LYS A 141 -24.56 7.65 17.40
N LEU A 142 -23.81 8.39 16.58
CA LEU A 142 -22.77 7.86 15.72
C LEU A 142 -21.61 7.31 16.55
N ILE A 143 -21.22 6.08 16.22
CA ILE A 143 -20.12 5.32 16.85
C ILE A 143 -18.95 5.20 15.87
N SER A 144 -19.24 5.02 14.58
CA SER A 144 -18.23 4.93 13.53
C SER A 144 -18.59 5.83 12.35
N LEU A 145 -17.63 6.64 11.91
CA LEU A 145 -17.71 7.45 10.71
C LEU A 145 -16.52 7.14 9.79
N ARG A 146 -16.80 6.73 8.57
CA ARG A 146 -15.81 6.60 7.51
C ARG A 146 -16.19 7.44 6.30
N ILE A 147 -15.27 8.30 5.87
CA ILE A 147 -15.41 9.09 4.64
C ILE A 147 -14.18 8.79 3.80
N SER A 148 -14.37 8.27 2.58
CA SER A 148 -13.27 7.98 1.67
C SER A 148 -13.51 8.47 0.24
N GLU A 149 -12.43 8.79 -0.48
CA GLU A 149 -12.48 9.17 -1.90
C GLU A 149 -13.53 10.26 -2.20
N CYS A 150 -13.58 11.30 -1.34
CA CYS A 150 -14.49 12.42 -1.49
C CYS A 150 -13.70 13.66 -1.92
N PRO A 151 -13.40 13.84 -3.22
CA PRO A 151 -12.37 14.77 -3.68
C PRO A 151 -12.68 16.24 -3.42
N GLN A 152 -13.95 16.61 -3.25
CA GLN A 152 -14.38 18.00 -3.06
C GLN A 152 -14.60 18.38 -1.59
N ILE A 153 -14.47 17.44 -0.64
CA ILE A 153 -14.77 17.73 0.77
C ILE A 153 -13.70 18.65 1.37
N LYS A 154 -14.12 19.83 1.82
CA LYS A 154 -13.24 20.85 2.39
C LYS A 154 -13.30 20.91 3.91
N ASN A 155 -14.45 20.56 4.49
CA ASN A 155 -14.68 20.63 5.92
C ASN A 155 -15.62 19.51 6.40
N ILE A 156 -15.28 18.95 7.56
CA ILE A 156 -16.16 18.12 8.37
C ILE A 156 -16.42 18.90 9.67
N THR A 157 -17.69 19.19 9.96
CA THR A 157 -18.09 20.11 11.05
C THR A 157 -18.98 19.42 12.07
N ASN A 158 -19.01 19.96 13.30
CA ASN A 158 -19.87 19.51 14.40
C ASN A 158 -19.65 18.05 14.86
N LEU A 159 -18.48 17.44 14.61
CA LEU A 159 -18.16 16.09 15.08
C LEU A 159 -18.27 15.94 16.61
N SER A 160 -18.05 17.02 17.36
CA SER A 160 -18.22 17.06 18.81
C SER A 160 -19.64 16.75 19.31
N LYS A 161 -20.66 16.84 18.44
CA LYS A 161 -22.03 16.38 18.74
C LYS A 161 -22.14 14.85 18.79
N SER A 162 -21.27 14.15 18.07
CA SER A 162 -21.17 12.68 18.09
C SER A 162 -20.42 12.20 19.34
N SER A 163 -21.03 12.39 20.50
CA SER A 163 -20.43 12.08 21.81
C SER A 163 -20.10 10.58 22.03
N LYS A 164 -20.57 9.70 21.14
CA LYS A 164 -20.31 8.26 21.14
C LYS A 164 -19.33 7.82 20.05
N LEU A 165 -18.78 8.75 19.27
CA LEU A 165 -17.89 8.45 18.16
C LEU A 165 -16.60 7.84 18.69
N ASP A 166 -16.44 6.55 18.43
CA ASP A 166 -15.33 5.70 18.86
C ASP A 166 -14.27 5.58 17.75
N SER A 167 -14.72 5.54 16.49
CA SER A 167 -13.84 5.42 15.33
C SER A 167 -14.16 6.46 14.26
N LEU A 168 -13.13 7.17 13.80
CA LEU A 168 -13.18 8.13 12.70
C LEU A 168 -12.10 7.81 11.66
N SER A 169 -12.50 7.64 10.41
CA SER A 169 -11.59 7.40 9.29
C SER A 169 -11.91 8.37 8.14
N VAL A 170 -10.89 9.12 7.71
CA VAL A 170 -10.98 10.10 6.62
C VAL A 170 -9.85 9.85 5.63
N ILE A 171 -10.18 9.26 4.49
CA ILE A 171 -9.21 8.71 3.53
C ILE A 171 -9.40 9.37 2.16
N ASP A 172 -8.32 9.73 1.47
CA ASP A 172 -8.35 10.26 0.10
C ASP A 172 -9.37 11.40 -0.08
N CYS A 173 -9.31 12.36 0.86
CA CYS A 173 -10.08 13.60 0.86
C CYS A 173 -9.13 14.78 0.64
N PRO A 174 -8.56 14.94 -0.58
CA PRO A 174 -7.42 15.80 -0.84
C PRO A 174 -7.66 17.28 -0.51
N GLU A 175 -8.88 17.78 -0.69
CA GLU A 175 -9.25 19.19 -0.43
C GLU A 175 -9.56 19.51 1.04
N LEU A 176 -9.53 18.52 1.94
CA LEU A 176 -9.83 18.72 3.35
C LEU A 176 -8.73 19.56 4.01
N ALA A 177 -9.07 20.78 4.41
CA ALA A 177 -8.09 21.72 4.97
C ALA A 177 -8.08 21.73 6.50
N LYS A 178 -9.18 21.33 7.14
CA LYS A 178 -9.36 21.34 8.59
C LYS A 178 -10.23 20.16 9.03
N LEU A 179 -9.83 19.53 10.12
CA LEU A 179 -10.60 18.48 10.78
C LEU A 179 -10.60 18.73 12.30
N ASP A 180 -11.78 18.98 12.85
CA ASP A 180 -11.99 19.02 14.29
C ASP A 180 -12.64 17.71 14.75
N TYR A 181 -11.83 16.80 15.29
CA TYR A 181 -12.26 15.49 15.79
C TYR A 181 -12.53 15.50 17.31
N SER A 182 -12.69 16.67 17.93
CA SER A 182 -12.88 16.79 19.39
C SER A 182 -14.05 15.95 19.89
N THR A 183 -13.77 14.87 20.61
CA THR A 183 -14.79 14.01 21.26
C THR A 183 -14.16 13.19 22.38
N ASN A 184 -14.92 12.96 23.44
CA ASN A 184 -14.48 12.21 24.63
C ASN A 184 -14.51 10.68 24.45
N ALA A 185 -15.00 10.19 23.31
CA ALA A 185 -15.19 8.76 23.06
C ALA A 185 -14.19 8.17 22.06
N LEU A 186 -13.48 8.99 21.27
CA LEU A 186 -12.65 8.50 20.17
C LEU A 186 -11.49 7.65 20.68
N THR A 187 -11.41 6.43 20.17
CA THR A 187 -10.32 5.47 20.46
C THR A 187 -9.46 5.22 19.22
N SER A 188 -10.00 5.43 18.01
CA SER A 188 -9.28 5.25 16.75
C SER A 188 -9.51 6.43 15.78
N LEU A 189 -8.41 7.00 15.29
CA LEU A 189 -8.39 8.06 14.29
C LEU A 189 -7.47 7.68 13.13
N GLU A 190 -8.02 7.59 11.92
CA GLU A 190 -7.27 7.35 10.69
C GLU A 190 -7.48 8.53 9.73
N ILE A 191 -6.38 9.13 9.29
CA ILE A 191 -6.37 10.20 8.30
C ILE A 191 -5.34 9.84 7.23
N SER A 192 -5.80 9.69 5.99
CA SER A 192 -4.94 9.30 4.88
C SER A 192 -5.22 10.12 3.63
N GLY A 193 -4.20 10.54 2.90
CA GLY A 193 -4.35 11.20 1.59
C GLY A 193 -5.02 12.59 1.64
N CYS A 194 -5.05 13.23 2.81
CA CYS A 194 -5.65 14.56 3.01
C CYS A 194 -4.63 15.67 2.72
N LYS A 195 -4.34 15.88 1.43
CA LYS A 195 -3.22 16.71 0.94
C LYS A 195 -3.23 18.19 1.37
N GLN A 196 -4.40 18.76 1.64
CA GLN A 196 -4.54 20.15 2.09
C GLN A 196 -4.53 20.32 3.62
N LEU A 197 -4.61 19.23 4.39
CA LEU A 197 -4.65 19.27 5.85
C LEU A 197 -3.26 19.66 6.36
N ASN A 198 -3.15 20.83 6.99
CA ASN A 198 -1.86 21.38 7.43
C ASN A 198 -1.62 21.31 8.95
N LYS A 199 -2.64 20.91 9.70
CA LYS A 199 -2.57 20.70 11.14
C LYS A 199 -3.68 19.78 11.59
N ILE A 200 -3.43 19.05 12.66
CA ILE A 200 -4.48 18.41 13.44
C ILE A 200 -4.79 19.23 14.69
N ALA A 201 -5.98 19.05 15.26
CA ALA A 201 -6.29 19.59 16.58
C ALA A 201 -5.32 19.02 17.64
N ASN A 202 -5.25 19.67 18.80
CA ASN A 202 -4.49 19.12 19.93
C ASN A 202 -5.11 17.78 20.38
N LEU A 203 -4.29 16.74 20.49
CA LEU A 203 -4.74 15.38 20.80
C LEU A 203 -5.33 15.22 22.21
N SER A 204 -5.10 16.16 23.13
CA SER A 204 -5.80 16.24 24.43
C SER A 204 -7.34 16.33 24.29
N LYS A 205 -7.84 16.73 23.12
CA LYS A 205 -9.27 16.75 22.81
C LYS A 205 -9.88 15.37 22.52
N ALA A 206 -9.06 14.33 22.46
CA ALA A 206 -9.45 12.93 22.32
C ALA A 206 -8.73 12.07 23.38
N PRO A 207 -9.07 12.20 24.68
CA PRO A 207 -8.29 11.63 25.78
C PRO A 207 -8.32 10.09 25.86
N LYS A 208 -9.18 9.43 25.08
CA LYS A 208 -9.28 7.96 25.00
C LYS A 208 -8.60 7.38 23.76
N LEU A 209 -7.91 8.20 22.97
CA LEU A 209 -7.31 7.76 21.71
C LEU A 209 -6.24 6.69 21.99
N MET A 210 -6.40 5.52 21.37
CA MET A 210 -5.51 4.36 21.49
C MET A 210 -4.76 4.09 20.18
N SER A 211 -5.34 4.43 19.04
CA SER A 211 -4.74 4.23 17.72
C SER A 211 -4.85 5.51 16.87
N LEU A 212 -3.71 5.95 16.34
CA LEU A 212 -3.61 7.11 15.46
C LEU A 212 -2.81 6.74 14.20
N SER A 213 -3.41 6.92 13.03
CA SER A 213 -2.71 6.82 11.75
C SER A 213 -2.89 8.13 10.96
N ILE A 214 -1.78 8.78 10.61
CA ILE A 214 -1.75 9.98 9.77
C ILE A 214 -0.74 9.78 8.66
N ILE A 215 -1.22 9.39 7.48
CA ILE A 215 -0.37 9.04 6.35
C ILE A 215 -0.73 9.84 5.10
N TYR A 216 0.25 10.05 4.21
CA TYR A 216 0.13 10.82 2.98
C TYR A 216 -0.54 12.19 3.19
N CYS A 217 -0.13 12.90 4.24
CA CYS A 217 -0.61 14.23 4.63
C CYS A 217 0.56 15.24 4.60
N PRO A 218 1.10 15.57 3.42
CA PRO A 218 2.42 16.21 3.26
C PRO A 218 2.56 17.63 3.84
N LYS A 219 1.45 18.28 4.23
CA LYS A 219 1.47 19.59 4.89
C LYS A 219 1.56 19.51 6.41
N ILE A 220 1.36 18.34 7.00
CA ILE A 220 1.61 18.09 8.42
C ILE A 220 3.07 17.65 8.50
N THR A 221 3.95 18.57 8.87
CA THR A 221 5.39 18.27 9.02
C THR A 221 5.78 18.04 10.48
N GLU A 222 4.94 18.48 11.41
CA GLU A 222 5.19 18.37 12.85
C GLU A 222 3.97 17.78 13.54
N LEU A 223 4.21 16.86 14.48
CA LEU A 223 3.18 16.21 15.26
C LEU A 223 3.60 16.08 16.73
N ASP A 224 2.73 16.55 17.63
CA ASP A 224 2.88 16.37 19.07
C ASP A 224 1.73 15.54 19.63
N CYS A 225 2.05 14.30 20.01
CA CYS A 225 1.21 13.30 20.62
C CYS A 225 1.42 13.19 22.14
N SER A 226 2.27 14.02 22.76
CA SER A 226 2.64 13.87 24.17
C SER A 226 1.49 14.02 25.17
N SER A 227 0.37 14.60 24.73
CA SER A 227 -0.87 14.70 25.50
C SER A 227 -1.79 13.48 25.39
N ALA A 228 -1.48 12.51 24.53
CA ALA A 228 -2.29 11.32 24.26
C ALA A 228 -1.80 10.11 25.10
N GLU A 229 -1.94 10.17 26.42
CA GLU A 229 -1.41 9.18 27.37
C GLU A 229 -1.86 7.72 27.08
N LYS A 230 -3.03 7.54 26.48
CA LYS A 230 -3.61 6.23 26.14
C LYS A 230 -3.19 5.69 24.77
N LEU A 231 -2.46 6.45 23.98
CA LEU A 231 -2.05 6.08 22.63
C LEU A 231 -1.13 4.87 22.69
N THR A 232 -1.51 3.76 22.05
CA THR A 232 -0.77 2.50 22.01
C THR A 232 -0.18 2.20 20.63
N GLU A 233 -0.77 2.75 19.57
CA GLU A 233 -0.38 2.51 18.19
C GLU A 233 -0.31 3.84 17.44
N LEU A 234 0.84 4.11 16.81
CA LEU A 234 1.06 5.32 16.04
C LEU A 234 1.73 4.97 14.70
N GLU A 235 1.09 5.38 13.61
CA GLU A 235 1.64 5.31 12.26
C GLU A 235 1.60 6.69 11.60
N VAL A 236 2.74 7.13 11.08
CA VAL A 236 2.89 8.47 10.50
C VAL A 236 3.74 8.46 9.24
N SER A 237 3.48 9.42 8.35
CA SER A 237 4.34 9.73 7.20
C SER A 237 4.67 11.21 7.12
N ASP A 238 5.65 11.54 6.28
CA ASP A 238 5.97 12.91 5.84
C ASP A 238 6.45 13.89 6.94
N LEU A 239 6.58 13.44 8.20
CA LEU A 239 6.99 14.28 9.31
C LEU A 239 8.50 14.63 9.28
N THR A 240 8.82 15.85 9.70
CA THR A 240 10.16 16.30 10.07
C THR A 240 10.39 16.26 11.59
N THR A 241 9.31 16.39 12.37
CA THR A 241 9.37 16.38 13.84
C THR A 241 8.20 15.58 14.41
N LEU A 242 8.51 14.63 15.29
CA LEU A 242 7.53 13.86 16.04
C LEU A 242 7.88 13.87 17.53
N ASN A 243 6.96 14.34 18.37
CA ASN A 243 6.98 14.10 19.80
C ASN A 243 5.83 13.15 20.16
N CYS A 244 6.14 11.91 20.48
CA CYS A 244 5.22 10.93 21.05
C CYS A 244 5.69 10.44 22.42
N SER A 245 6.36 11.31 23.17
CA SER A 245 6.78 11.04 24.54
C SER A 245 5.59 10.90 25.49
N ASN A 246 5.78 10.21 26.62
CA ASN A 246 4.78 10.11 27.69
C ASN A 246 3.43 9.52 27.24
N THR A 247 3.46 8.58 26.29
CA THR A 247 2.28 7.84 25.84
C THR A 247 2.34 6.37 26.31
N SER A 248 1.47 5.52 25.76
CA SER A 248 1.46 4.08 26.03
C SER A 248 1.90 3.28 24.80
N ILE A 249 2.68 3.89 23.89
CA ILE A 249 2.97 3.33 22.57
C ILE A 249 3.69 1.98 22.71
N LYS A 250 3.12 0.97 22.05
CA LYS A 250 3.69 -0.36 21.83
C LYS A 250 4.17 -0.52 20.40
N ILE A 251 3.43 0.06 19.44
CA ILE A 251 3.71 -0.01 18.01
C ILE A 251 3.91 1.41 17.50
N LEU A 252 5.14 1.70 17.05
CA LEU A 252 5.51 2.97 16.43
C LEU A 252 6.04 2.71 15.02
N SER A 253 5.35 3.24 14.02
CA SER A 253 5.77 3.19 12.62
C SER A 253 6.11 4.60 12.12
N VAL A 254 7.41 4.84 11.92
CA VAL A 254 7.98 6.06 11.34
C VAL A 254 8.63 5.80 9.98
N ASN A 255 8.41 4.62 9.41
CA ASN A 255 9.04 4.18 8.16
C ASN A 255 8.67 5.04 6.95
N LEU A 256 7.54 5.74 6.99
CA LEU A 256 7.13 6.66 5.94
C LEU A 256 7.57 8.11 6.19
N CYS A 257 8.52 8.33 7.11
CA CYS A 257 9.08 9.65 7.44
C CYS A 257 10.57 9.78 7.06
N PRO A 258 10.97 9.66 5.78
CA PRO A 258 12.39 9.77 5.40
C PRO A 258 13.00 11.16 5.66
N GLY A 259 12.15 12.16 5.91
CA GLY A 259 12.53 13.52 6.24
C GLY A 259 12.67 13.81 7.74
N ILE A 260 12.38 12.85 8.63
CA ILE A 260 12.35 13.08 10.07
C ILE A 260 13.72 13.45 10.62
N LYS A 261 13.77 14.54 11.37
CA LYS A 261 14.96 15.09 12.02
C LYS A 261 14.91 14.93 13.53
N ILE A 262 13.72 15.03 14.12
CA ILE A 262 13.52 14.98 15.57
C ILE A 262 12.47 13.91 15.86
N LEU A 263 12.86 12.89 16.61
CA LEU A 263 11.97 11.85 17.12
C LEU A 263 12.14 11.76 18.65
N ASP A 264 11.14 12.23 19.39
CA ASP A 264 11.03 11.98 20.83
C ASP A 264 9.95 10.92 21.06
N CYS A 265 10.37 9.71 21.37
CA CYS A 265 9.52 8.60 21.78
C CYS A 265 9.82 8.16 23.23
N SER A 266 10.34 9.07 24.05
CA SER A 266 10.72 8.79 25.44
C SER A 266 9.51 8.45 26.33
N ASN A 267 9.75 7.77 27.44
CA ASN A 267 8.71 7.42 28.42
C ASN A 267 7.57 6.57 27.81
N ASN A 268 7.93 5.63 26.95
CA ASN A 268 7.04 4.61 26.40
C ASN A 268 7.50 3.21 26.82
N ASP A 269 7.15 2.82 28.05
CA ASP A 269 7.59 1.58 28.69
C ASP A 269 7.07 0.28 28.05
N LYS A 270 6.16 0.39 27.08
CA LYS A 270 5.65 -0.74 26.28
C LYS A 270 6.30 -0.85 24.90
N LEU A 271 7.12 0.11 24.50
CA LEU A 271 7.82 0.10 23.22
C LEU A 271 9.00 -0.86 23.29
N ILE A 272 8.87 -2.01 22.63
CA ILE A 272 9.87 -3.10 22.62
C ILE A 272 10.72 -3.13 21.34
N ASN A 273 10.20 -2.54 20.25
CA ASN A 273 10.88 -2.48 18.95
C ASN A 273 10.69 -1.09 18.35
N LEU A 274 11.73 -0.59 17.68
CA LEU A 274 11.70 0.65 16.94
C LEU A 274 12.52 0.46 15.65
N ASP A 275 11.86 0.63 14.51
CA ASP A 275 12.51 0.64 13.20
C ASP A 275 12.66 2.07 12.73
N ILE A 276 13.91 2.50 12.59
CA ILE A 276 14.31 3.83 12.10
C ILE A 276 15.17 3.72 10.84
N SER A 277 15.12 2.58 10.15
CA SER A 277 15.95 2.33 8.97
C SER A 277 15.71 3.34 7.83
N ASN A 278 14.52 3.96 7.79
CA ASN A 278 14.14 5.03 6.86
C ASN A 278 14.53 6.44 7.31
N CYS A 279 14.93 6.62 8.56
CA CYS A 279 15.07 7.95 9.18
C CYS A 279 16.47 8.55 8.93
N SER A 280 16.93 8.57 7.68
CA SER A 280 18.31 8.95 7.35
C SER A 280 18.72 10.38 7.70
N LYS A 281 17.74 11.27 7.96
CA LYS A 281 17.96 12.66 8.37
C LYS A 281 17.82 12.88 9.87
N LEU A 282 17.74 11.81 10.67
CA LEU A 282 17.49 11.91 12.10
C LEU A 282 18.69 12.55 12.80
N GLU A 283 18.45 13.72 13.39
CA GLU A 283 19.43 14.53 14.12
C GLU A 283 19.24 14.40 15.64
N PHE A 284 18.03 14.07 16.09
CA PHE A 284 17.69 13.86 17.49
C PHE A 284 16.80 12.64 17.65
N LEU A 285 17.17 11.77 18.59
CA LEU A 285 16.38 10.63 19.02
C LEU A 285 16.40 10.51 20.54
N ASP A 286 15.23 10.64 21.17
CA ASP A 286 15.05 10.25 22.57
C ASP A 286 14.10 9.05 22.65
N CYS A 287 14.66 7.87 22.94
CA CYS A 287 13.92 6.65 23.22
C CYS A 287 14.13 6.17 24.66
N SER A 288 14.55 7.06 25.56
CA SER A 288 14.75 6.76 26.98
C SER A 288 13.46 6.28 27.64
N ASN A 289 13.59 5.47 28.70
CA ASN A 289 12.46 4.87 29.41
C ASN A 289 11.53 4.02 28.52
N SER A 290 12.09 3.38 27.49
CA SER A 290 11.44 2.32 26.70
C SER A 290 11.90 0.92 27.14
N LYS A 291 11.40 -0.13 26.48
CA LYS A 291 11.82 -1.53 26.66
C LYS A 291 12.52 -2.08 25.42
N LEU A 292 13.12 -1.19 24.62
CA LEU A 292 13.95 -1.57 23.48
C LEU A 292 15.16 -2.39 23.96
N THR A 293 15.38 -3.55 23.35
CA THR A 293 16.54 -4.42 23.66
C THR A 293 17.69 -4.20 22.69
N SER A 294 17.38 -3.79 21.46
CA SER A 294 18.36 -3.39 20.48
C SER A 294 17.81 -2.34 19.52
N LEU A 295 18.71 -1.53 18.96
CA LEU A 295 18.36 -0.52 17.96
C LEU A 295 19.45 -0.45 16.90
N ASP A 296 19.04 -0.54 15.63
CA ASP A 296 19.94 -0.37 14.49
C ASP A 296 19.94 1.11 14.07
N ILE A 297 21.11 1.75 14.17
CA ILE A 297 21.29 3.17 13.83
C ILE A 297 22.15 3.35 12.58
N SER A 298 22.51 2.29 11.86
CA SER A 298 23.46 2.35 10.75
C SER A 298 23.05 3.31 9.63
N ASN A 299 21.74 3.52 9.45
CA ASN A 299 21.21 4.41 8.41
C ASN A 299 21.02 5.85 8.88
N CYS A 300 21.30 6.15 10.15
CA CYS A 300 21.20 7.49 10.74
C CYS A 300 22.61 8.06 10.92
N GLU A 301 23.22 8.56 9.84
CA GLU A 301 24.61 9.02 9.79
C GLU A 301 24.97 9.98 10.95
N PHE A 302 24.13 10.99 11.20
CA PHE A 302 24.35 11.94 12.29
C PHE A 302 24.31 11.28 13.68
N LEU A 303 23.32 10.41 13.95
CA LEU A 303 23.22 9.71 15.23
C LEU A 303 24.39 8.74 15.43
N LEU A 304 24.86 8.11 14.35
CA LEU A 304 26.00 7.20 14.40
C LEU A 304 27.28 7.96 14.79
N GLU A 305 27.57 9.08 14.11
CA GLU A 305 28.73 9.94 14.44
C GLU A 305 28.66 10.44 15.89
N ASP A 306 27.50 10.93 16.33
CA ASP A 306 27.30 11.40 17.70
C ASP A 306 27.44 10.29 18.74
N TYR A 307 26.91 9.09 18.45
CA TYR A 307 27.06 7.92 19.31
C TYR A 307 28.53 7.48 19.45
N GLU A 308 29.30 7.48 18.36
CA GLU A 308 30.72 7.12 18.37
C GLU A 308 31.57 8.11 19.18
N GLN A 309 31.21 9.40 19.16
CA GLN A 309 31.93 10.45 19.87
C GLN A 309 31.53 10.57 21.36
N ASN A 310 30.23 10.43 21.65
CA ASN A 310 29.68 10.78 22.96
C ASN A 310 29.11 9.57 23.74
N SER A 311 28.77 8.48 23.05
CA SER A 311 28.12 7.31 23.63
C SER A 311 26.96 7.72 24.56
N ASN A 312 26.93 7.20 25.79
CA ASN A 312 25.88 7.48 26.77
C ASN A 312 25.86 8.92 27.33
N LYS A 313 26.80 9.80 26.94
CA LYS A 313 26.81 11.22 27.32
C LYS A 313 26.15 12.12 26.27
N SER A 314 25.67 11.56 25.17
CA SER A 314 25.03 12.32 24.11
C SER A 314 23.80 13.10 24.61
N LYS A 315 23.63 14.30 24.06
CA LYS A 315 22.40 15.09 24.20
C LYS A 315 21.42 14.87 23.05
N MET A 316 21.91 14.38 21.90
CA MET A 316 21.14 14.19 20.67
C MET A 316 20.55 12.79 20.59
N PHE A 317 21.23 11.79 21.17
CA PHE A 317 20.77 10.42 21.22
C PHE A 317 20.67 9.93 22.67
N LYS A 318 19.44 9.82 23.17
CA LYS A 318 19.13 9.32 24.51
C LYS A 318 18.40 8.00 24.42
N TYR A 319 18.87 7.02 25.20
CA TYR A 319 18.39 5.64 25.12
C TYR A 319 18.55 4.91 26.46
N PRO A 320 17.84 3.78 26.69
CA PRO A 320 17.98 2.97 27.90
C PRO A 320 19.42 2.42 28.06
N SER A 321 19.93 2.36 29.30
CA SER A 321 21.32 1.96 29.57
C SER A 321 21.66 0.53 29.14
N ASP A 322 20.66 -0.35 29.04
CA ASP A 322 20.75 -1.75 28.63
C ASP A 322 20.52 -1.97 27.13
N LEU A 323 20.27 -0.90 26.36
CA LEU A 323 20.04 -0.98 24.92
C LEU A 323 21.31 -1.40 24.18
N LYS A 324 21.23 -2.48 23.39
CA LYS A 324 22.29 -2.84 22.46
C LYS A 324 22.19 -2.03 21.16
N ILE A 325 23.12 -1.13 20.94
CA ILE A 325 23.26 -0.45 19.64
C ILE A 325 23.84 -1.43 18.62
N ILE A 326 23.13 -1.60 17.52
CA ILE A 326 23.54 -2.41 16.38
C ILE A 326 24.06 -1.45 15.31
N GLN A 327 25.25 -1.76 14.81
CA GLN A 327 25.85 -1.15 13.63
C GLN A 327 26.00 -2.25 12.57
N LYS A 328 24.96 -2.48 11.77
CA LYS A 328 25.10 -3.35 10.60
C LYS A 328 25.85 -2.62 9.50
N GLY A 329 26.64 -3.35 8.72
CA GLY A 329 27.18 -2.82 7.47
C GLY A 329 26.05 -2.37 6.55
N ILE A 330 26.30 -1.32 5.77
CA ILE A 330 25.42 -0.79 4.72
C ILE A 330 24.95 -1.95 3.83
N THR A 331 23.66 -2.29 3.86
CA THR A 331 23.13 -3.43 3.11
C THR A 331 22.75 -3.01 1.68
N LYS A 332 23.37 -3.62 0.68
CA LYS A 332 23.14 -3.25 -0.72
C LYS A 332 21.81 -3.83 -1.23
N ASN A 333 20.88 -2.97 -1.60
CA ASN A 333 19.57 -3.40 -2.12
C ASN A 333 19.61 -3.56 -3.65
N LEU A 334 19.48 -4.81 -4.09
CA LEU A 334 19.45 -5.26 -5.47
C LEU A 334 18.00 -5.52 -5.91
N ILE A 335 17.56 -4.86 -6.96
CA ILE A 335 16.24 -5.07 -7.56
C ILE A 335 16.39 -5.82 -8.86
N ILE A 336 15.63 -6.90 -9.04
CA ILE A 336 15.61 -7.64 -10.29
C ILE A 336 14.34 -7.26 -11.05
N ILE A 337 14.49 -6.75 -12.28
CA ILE A 337 13.37 -6.40 -13.17
C ILE A 337 13.53 -7.10 -14.53
N GLY A 338 12.45 -7.27 -15.28
CA GLY A 338 12.49 -7.90 -16.60
C GLY A 338 11.20 -8.62 -16.96
N ARG A 339 11.12 -9.17 -18.16
CA ARG A 339 9.93 -9.90 -18.63
C ARG A 339 9.62 -11.13 -17.78
N THR A 340 8.40 -11.63 -17.88
CA THR A 340 8.10 -12.99 -17.46
C THR A 340 8.91 -14.00 -18.29
N GLY A 341 9.50 -15.00 -17.64
CA GLY A 341 10.29 -16.05 -18.30
C GLY A 341 11.73 -15.66 -18.71
N SER A 342 12.21 -14.45 -18.36
CA SER A 342 13.61 -14.05 -18.60
C SER A 342 14.60 -14.65 -17.59
N GLY A 343 14.12 -15.38 -16.58
CA GLY A 343 14.97 -16.02 -15.56
C GLY A 343 15.28 -15.15 -14.33
N LYS A 344 14.39 -14.21 -13.98
CA LYS A 344 14.53 -13.36 -12.78
C LYS A 344 14.65 -14.16 -11.49
N SER A 345 13.67 -15.02 -11.20
CA SER A 345 13.65 -15.86 -9.99
C SER A 345 14.82 -16.84 -9.94
N THR A 346 15.18 -17.43 -11.08
CA THR A 346 16.41 -18.22 -11.21
C THR A 346 17.66 -17.39 -10.89
N LEU A 347 17.76 -16.15 -11.37
CA LEU A 347 18.86 -15.26 -11.03
C LEU A 347 18.86 -14.92 -9.52
N SER A 348 17.69 -14.67 -8.92
CA SER A 348 17.54 -14.46 -7.47
C SER A 348 18.10 -15.63 -6.68
N ASN A 349 17.67 -16.86 -7.00
CA ASN A 349 18.19 -18.10 -6.43
C ASN A 349 19.70 -18.24 -6.60
N VAL A 350 20.22 -17.92 -7.79
CA VAL A 350 21.67 -17.94 -8.07
C VAL A 350 22.42 -16.91 -7.25
N LEU A 351 21.87 -15.72 -7.00
CA LEU A 351 22.48 -14.65 -6.19
C LEU A 351 22.42 -14.94 -4.69
N THR A 352 21.34 -15.53 -4.19
CA THR A 352 21.18 -15.86 -2.76
C THR A 352 21.79 -17.20 -2.40
N GLY A 353 21.89 -18.12 -3.35
CA GLY A 353 22.50 -19.44 -3.18
C GLY A 353 21.49 -20.41 -2.59
N SER A 354 20.24 -20.27 -3.03
CA SER A 354 19.09 -20.97 -2.48
C SER A 354 18.09 -21.32 -3.57
N GLU A 355 16.97 -21.96 -3.17
CA GLU A 355 15.87 -22.33 -4.06
C GLU A 355 14.52 -21.69 -3.61
N ASP A 356 14.60 -20.66 -2.77
CA ASP A 356 13.44 -19.98 -2.16
C ASP A 356 12.53 -19.23 -3.15
N PHE A 357 13.07 -18.85 -4.31
CA PHE A 357 12.29 -18.19 -5.36
C PHE A 357 11.75 -19.26 -6.31
N GLU A 358 10.43 -19.33 -6.48
CA GLU A 358 9.80 -20.38 -7.29
C GLU A 358 10.18 -20.24 -8.77
N GLU A 359 10.82 -21.29 -9.33
CA GLU A 359 11.24 -21.35 -10.73
C GLU A 359 10.17 -22.04 -11.58
N SER A 360 9.81 -21.49 -12.74
CA SER A 360 8.93 -22.16 -13.71
C SER A 360 9.38 -21.94 -15.16
N ASP A 361 9.24 -22.99 -15.98
CA ASP A 361 9.51 -22.96 -17.42
C ASP A 361 8.32 -22.41 -18.25
N CYS A 362 7.21 -22.11 -17.58
CA CYS A 362 5.94 -21.73 -18.20
C CYS A 362 5.83 -20.20 -18.37
N SER A 363 5.20 -19.75 -19.46
CA SER A 363 4.84 -18.35 -19.69
C SER A 363 3.75 -17.80 -18.75
N ASN A 364 3.35 -18.53 -17.70
CA ASN A 364 2.38 -18.11 -16.69
C ASN A 364 3.11 -17.76 -15.38
N SER A 365 3.00 -16.50 -14.95
CA SER A 365 3.69 -15.94 -13.78
C SER A 365 3.16 -16.61 -12.51
N VAL A 366 4.00 -17.38 -11.83
CA VAL A 366 3.66 -18.00 -10.53
C VAL A 366 3.76 -16.97 -9.39
N THR A 367 4.56 -15.92 -9.58
CA THR A 367 4.80 -14.88 -8.59
C THR A 367 3.73 -13.78 -8.65
N MET A 368 2.77 -13.79 -7.71
CA MET A 368 1.76 -12.72 -7.56
C MET A 368 2.17 -11.60 -6.58
N ASN A 369 3.20 -11.84 -5.75
CA ASN A 369 3.71 -10.96 -4.68
C ASN A 369 5.25 -10.87 -4.72
N PHE A 370 5.83 -9.77 -4.25
CA PHE A 370 7.29 -9.59 -4.18
C PHE A 370 7.94 -10.56 -3.19
N GLN A 371 9.20 -10.93 -3.43
CA GLN A 371 10.01 -11.75 -2.51
C GLN A 371 11.33 -11.02 -2.20
N LYS A 372 11.70 -10.94 -0.92
CA LYS A 372 12.94 -10.30 -0.43
C LYS A 372 13.79 -11.32 0.31
N LYS A 373 15.09 -11.40 -0.01
CA LYS A 373 16.03 -12.26 0.71
C LYS A 373 17.41 -11.59 0.86
N GLY A 374 17.93 -11.63 2.08
CA GLY A 374 19.28 -11.17 2.41
C GLY A 374 20.33 -12.27 2.20
N PHE A 375 21.54 -11.88 1.82
CA PHE A 375 22.71 -12.76 1.75
C PHE A 375 24.01 -11.95 1.93
N GLU A 376 25.13 -12.63 2.13
CA GLU A 376 26.44 -12.01 2.27
C GLU A 376 27.41 -12.49 1.19
N TRP A 377 28.28 -11.59 0.73
CA TRP A 377 29.37 -11.90 -0.18
C TRP A 377 30.59 -11.03 0.13
N ASN A 378 31.73 -11.67 0.40
CA ASN A 378 33.01 -11.01 0.73
C ASN A 378 32.86 -9.89 1.79
N GLY A 379 32.06 -10.15 2.84
CA GLY A 379 31.81 -9.21 3.94
C GLY A 379 30.85 -8.06 3.64
N LYS A 380 30.30 -7.96 2.41
CA LYS A 380 29.20 -7.04 2.09
C LYS A 380 27.86 -7.77 2.22
N SER A 381 26.91 -7.15 2.92
CA SER A 381 25.53 -7.62 3.00
C SER A 381 24.73 -7.10 1.81
N PHE A 382 23.92 -7.97 1.22
CA PHE A 382 23.05 -7.66 0.08
C PHE A 382 21.63 -8.12 0.38
N ASN A 383 20.66 -7.39 -0.15
CA ASN A 383 19.26 -7.82 -0.23
C ASN A 383 18.86 -7.92 -1.69
N VAL A 384 18.34 -9.07 -2.12
CA VAL A 384 17.69 -9.21 -3.43
C VAL A 384 16.19 -9.11 -3.26
N VAL A 385 15.57 -8.29 -4.10
CA VAL A 385 14.11 -8.23 -4.26
C VAL A 385 13.73 -8.65 -5.67
N ASP A 386 13.02 -9.78 -5.74
CA ASP A 386 12.43 -10.29 -6.97
C ASP A 386 11.01 -9.74 -7.14
N ASN A 387 10.69 -9.31 -8.36
CA ASN A 387 9.44 -8.63 -8.69
C ASN A 387 8.61 -9.37 -9.75
N VAL A 388 7.36 -8.92 -9.89
CA VAL A 388 6.48 -9.42 -10.95
C VAL A 388 7.03 -9.02 -12.31
N GLY A 389 7.16 -10.01 -13.22
CA GLY A 389 7.70 -9.76 -14.56
C GLY A 389 6.78 -8.92 -15.44
N PHE A 390 7.36 -8.17 -16.37
CA PHE A 390 6.60 -7.45 -17.39
C PHE A 390 5.92 -8.44 -18.38
N TYR A 391 4.73 -8.08 -18.85
CA TYR A 391 3.94 -8.76 -19.88
C TYR A 391 3.47 -10.19 -19.51
N ASN A 392 2.42 -10.28 -18.68
CA ASN A 392 1.58 -11.47 -18.56
C ASN A 392 0.09 -11.11 -18.36
N THR A 393 -0.80 -12.00 -18.80
CA THR A 393 -2.13 -11.81 -19.45
C THR A 393 -3.26 -11.01 -18.77
N HIS A 394 -3.05 -10.26 -17.68
CA HIS A 394 -4.14 -9.46 -17.07
C HIS A 394 -3.75 -8.08 -16.49
N LEU A 395 -2.47 -7.68 -16.53
CA LEU A 395 -2.00 -6.39 -15.98
C LEU A 395 -1.31 -5.54 -17.04
N SER A 396 -1.63 -4.25 -17.06
CA SER A 396 -0.94 -3.23 -17.84
C SER A 396 0.49 -3.01 -17.30
N VAL A 397 1.38 -2.52 -18.17
CA VAL A 397 2.76 -2.13 -17.80
C VAL A 397 2.75 -1.15 -16.62
N ASN A 398 1.79 -0.22 -16.60
CA ASN A 398 1.63 0.75 -15.52
C ASN A 398 1.26 0.09 -14.19
N GLU A 399 0.36 -0.90 -14.15
CA GLU A 399 -0.01 -1.60 -12.92
C GLU A 399 1.17 -2.40 -12.33
N VAL A 400 2.01 -3.00 -13.18
CA VAL A 400 3.25 -3.64 -12.73
C VAL A 400 4.19 -2.61 -12.10
N TRP A 401 4.34 -1.43 -12.72
CA TRP A 401 5.15 -0.35 -12.16
C TRP A 401 4.60 0.25 -10.88
N HIS A 402 3.27 0.37 -10.72
CA HIS A 402 2.66 0.77 -9.44
C HIS A 402 3.04 -0.20 -8.32
N LYS A 403 3.00 -1.52 -8.61
CA LYS A 403 3.42 -2.55 -7.65
C LYS A 403 4.92 -2.46 -7.33
N ILE A 404 5.75 -2.22 -8.33
CA ILE A 404 7.20 -2.05 -8.18
C ILE A 404 7.51 -0.80 -7.33
N ALA A 405 6.95 0.37 -7.65
CA ALA A 405 7.17 1.61 -6.91
C ALA A 405 6.68 1.51 -5.46
N ARG A 406 5.50 0.92 -5.23
CA ARG A 406 4.99 0.64 -3.89
C ARG A 406 5.95 -0.28 -3.11
N SER A 407 6.43 -1.34 -3.75
CA SER A 407 7.38 -2.27 -3.13
C SER A 407 8.69 -1.57 -2.76
N PHE A 408 9.25 -0.74 -3.63
CA PHE A 408 10.49 -0.01 -3.34
C PHE A 408 10.31 0.87 -2.11
N CYS A 409 9.25 1.68 -2.09
CA CYS A 409 8.96 2.59 -0.98
C CYS A 409 8.66 1.87 0.34
N SER A 410 8.13 0.64 0.29
CA SER A 410 7.75 -0.10 1.51
C SER A 410 8.80 -1.09 2.02
N THR A 411 9.81 -1.46 1.22
CA THR A 411 10.77 -2.54 1.58
C THR A 411 12.25 -2.15 1.51
N MET A 412 12.58 -1.00 0.93
CA MET A 412 13.96 -0.55 0.72
C MET A 412 14.16 0.85 1.27
N SER A 413 14.23 0.93 2.59
CA SER A 413 14.36 2.18 3.31
C SER A 413 15.63 2.97 3.02
N GLU A 414 16.71 2.24 2.75
CA GLU A 414 18.02 2.80 2.38
C GLU A 414 18.04 3.38 0.96
N GLY A 415 17.13 2.94 0.09
CA GLY A 415 17.16 3.22 -1.35
C GLY A 415 17.72 2.07 -2.18
N ILE A 416 17.93 2.32 -3.47
CA ILE A 416 18.32 1.31 -4.46
C ILE A 416 19.84 1.35 -4.66
N SER A 417 20.52 0.21 -4.48
CA SER A 417 21.95 0.11 -4.80
C SER A 417 22.20 -0.29 -6.25
N GLN A 418 21.37 -1.17 -6.82
CA GLN A 418 21.44 -1.56 -8.22
C GLN A 418 20.11 -2.15 -8.70
N ILE A 419 19.71 -1.83 -9.93
CA ILE A 419 18.65 -2.49 -10.70
C ILE A 419 19.30 -3.44 -11.70
N LEU A 420 18.93 -4.72 -11.66
CA LEU A 420 19.33 -5.77 -12.58
C LEU A 420 18.22 -5.99 -13.60
N LEU A 421 18.38 -5.43 -14.80
CA LEU A 421 17.45 -5.65 -15.91
C LEU A 421 17.79 -6.97 -16.60
N VAL A 422 16.99 -7.99 -16.36
CA VAL A 422 17.18 -9.35 -16.86
C VAL A 422 16.55 -9.52 -18.22
N VAL A 423 17.39 -9.79 -19.22
CA VAL A 423 16.99 -10.02 -20.62
C VAL A 423 17.51 -11.38 -21.07
N ASP A 424 16.66 -12.16 -21.73
CA ASP A 424 17.07 -13.47 -22.25
C ASP A 424 17.74 -13.40 -23.63
N ASP A 425 18.48 -14.45 -23.95
CA ASP A 425 19.27 -14.56 -25.18
C ASP A 425 18.45 -14.50 -26.48
N SER A 426 17.22 -15.01 -26.46
CA SER A 426 16.38 -15.18 -27.65
C SER A 426 15.45 -14.00 -27.95
N ARG A 427 15.20 -13.09 -26.99
CA ARG A 427 14.20 -12.01 -27.13
C ARG A 427 14.71 -10.64 -26.72
N PHE A 428 16.01 -10.39 -26.84
CA PHE A 428 16.57 -9.06 -26.63
C PHE A 428 16.13 -8.10 -27.75
N SER A 429 15.13 -7.26 -27.49
CA SER A 429 14.74 -6.17 -28.40
C SER A 429 15.16 -4.82 -27.83
N GLU A 430 15.83 -4.01 -28.65
CA GLU A 430 16.24 -2.63 -28.33
C GLU A 430 15.05 -1.80 -27.85
N ALA A 431 13.96 -1.81 -28.63
CA ALA A 431 12.74 -1.07 -28.33
C ALA A 431 12.16 -1.40 -26.95
N GLU A 432 12.34 -2.63 -26.45
CA GLU A 432 11.89 -3.00 -25.12
C GLU A 432 12.77 -2.42 -24.01
N VAL A 433 14.09 -2.47 -24.19
CA VAL A 433 15.06 -1.89 -23.25
C VAL A 433 14.86 -0.37 -23.16
N GLU A 434 14.72 0.29 -24.32
CA GLU A 434 14.44 1.73 -24.38
C GLU A 434 13.12 2.08 -23.71
N LYS A 435 12.06 1.29 -23.93
CA LYS A 435 10.76 1.49 -23.28
C LYS A 435 10.88 1.37 -21.75
N ILE A 436 11.62 0.39 -21.25
CA ILE A 436 11.86 0.22 -19.82
C ILE A 436 12.65 1.41 -19.26
N PHE A 437 13.67 1.89 -19.97
CA PHE A 437 14.44 3.06 -19.55
C PHE A 437 13.61 4.33 -19.56
N GLY A 438 12.78 4.55 -20.58
CA GLY A 438 11.84 5.68 -20.63
C GLY A 438 10.87 5.65 -19.45
N LEU A 439 10.39 4.47 -19.07
CA LEU A 439 9.53 4.30 -17.89
C LEU A 439 10.28 4.58 -16.58
N LEU A 440 11.49 4.02 -16.40
CA LEU A 440 12.33 4.31 -15.25
C LEU A 440 12.60 5.81 -15.11
N ASN A 441 12.91 6.50 -16.21
CA ASN A 441 13.10 7.96 -16.22
C ASN A 441 11.83 8.72 -15.84
N SER A 442 10.68 8.30 -16.38
CA SER A 442 9.41 8.97 -16.08
C SER A 442 9.06 8.87 -14.58
N ILE A 443 9.36 7.73 -13.95
CA ILE A 443 9.06 7.47 -12.54
C ILE A 443 10.14 8.09 -11.64
N PHE A 444 11.40 7.68 -11.83
CA PHE A 444 12.51 7.92 -10.90
C PHE A 444 13.47 9.03 -11.34
N GLU A 445 13.17 9.77 -12.42
CA GLU A 445 14.08 10.75 -13.03
C GLU A 445 15.31 10.10 -13.69
N ASN A 446 16.06 10.85 -14.49
CA ASN A 446 17.11 10.27 -15.35
C ASN A 446 18.27 9.61 -14.58
N ASP A 447 18.53 10.05 -13.34
CA ASP A 447 19.66 9.60 -12.54
C ASP A 447 19.53 8.13 -12.09
N ILE A 448 18.31 7.56 -12.09
CA ILE A 448 18.10 6.14 -11.77
C ILE A 448 18.84 5.21 -12.73
N LEU A 449 19.07 5.66 -13.97
CA LEU A 449 19.67 4.84 -15.01
C LEU A 449 21.12 4.50 -14.73
N ASP A 450 21.81 5.33 -13.94
CA ASP A 450 23.18 5.08 -13.49
C ASP A 450 23.25 3.89 -12.52
N TYR A 451 22.11 3.50 -11.93
CA TYR A 451 21.96 2.33 -11.08
C TYR A 451 21.49 1.09 -11.85
N VAL A 452 21.35 1.12 -13.18
CA VAL A 452 20.86 -0.02 -13.97
C VAL A 452 22.01 -0.82 -14.62
N THR A 453 22.07 -2.11 -14.30
CA THR A 453 22.92 -3.10 -14.99
C THR A 453 22.05 -4.03 -15.83
N ILE A 454 22.46 -4.30 -17.07
CA ILE A 454 21.78 -5.29 -17.91
C ILE A 454 22.38 -6.66 -17.63
N VAL A 455 21.53 -7.64 -17.29
CA VAL A 455 21.95 -9.03 -17.07
C VAL A 455 21.38 -9.89 -18.19
N ARG A 456 22.27 -10.42 -19.04
CA ARG A 456 21.88 -11.29 -20.14
C ARG A 456 21.93 -12.74 -19.69
N THR A 457 20.76 -13.38 -19.64
CA THR A 457 20.59 -14.78 -19.22
C THR A 457 20.48 -15.70 -20.44
N LYS A 458 20.60 -17.02 -20.20
CA LYS A 458 20.56 -18.07 -21.22
C LYS A 458 21.65 -17.95 -22.29
N PHE A 459 22.74 -17.24 -21.98
CA PHE A 459 23.87 -17.07 -22.89
C PHE A 459 24.88 -18.21 -22.68
N SER A 460 24.81 -19.26 -23.48
CA SER A 460 25.59 -20.50 -23.29
C SER A 460 27.11 -20.25 -23.24
N ASN A 461 27.61 -19.31 -24.03
CA ASN A 461 29.04 -19.00 -24.15
C ASN A 461 29.52 -17.90 -23.21
N PHE A 462 28.83 -17.66 -22.09
CA PHE A 462 29.14 -16.61 -21.11
C PHE A 462 30.56 -16.69 -20.51
N LYS A 463 31.21 -17.86 -20.62
CA LYS A 463 32.61 -18.08 -20.20
C LYS A 463 33.63 -17.52 -21.20
N SER A 464 33.23 -17.31 -22.45
CA SER A 464 34.10 -16.85 -23.54
C SER A 464 34.12 -15.33 -23.57
N LYS A 465 35.19 -14.73 -23.05
CA LYS A 465 35.37 -13.27 -23.08
C LYS A 465 35.25 -12.71 -24.50
N LYS A 466 35.80 -13.41 -25.50
CA LYS A 466 35.73 -13.02 -26.91
C LYS A 466 34.29 -12.91 -27.41
N GLU A 467 33.43 -13.85 -27.05
CA GLU A 467 32.03 -13.85 -27.49
C GLU A 467 31.19 -12.83 -26.73
N CYS A 468 31.42 -12.67 -25.43
CA CYS A 468 30.81 -11.61 -24.64
C CYS A 468 31.20 -10.22 -25.18
N ASP A 469 32.48 -10.02 -25.56
CA ASP A 469 32.96 -8.75 -26.12
C ASP A 469 32.40 -8.49 -27.52
N ALA A 470 32.27 -9.54 -28.35
CA ALA A 470 31.66 -9.43 -29.68
C ALA A 470 30.19 -9.02 -29.59
N ASP A 471 29.44 -9.66 -28.69
CA ASP A 471 28.05 -9.31 -28.45
C ASP A 471 27.88 -7.93 -27.82
N LYS A 472 28.74 -7.58 -26.84
CA LYS A 472 28.74 -6.26 -26.22
C LYS A 472 28.95 -5.17 -27.26
N LYS A 473 29.84 -5.37 -28.24
CA LYS A 473 30.04 -4.40 -29.34
C LYS A 473 28.79 -4.24 -30.19
N LEU A 474 28.18 -5.35 -30.61
CA LEU A 474 26.94 -5.34 -31.40
C LEU A 474 25.81 -4.57 -30.68
N ARG A 475 25.74 -4.70 -29.35
CA ARG A 475 24.67 -4.10 -28.54
C ARG A 475 25.00 -2.70 -28.01
N ASN A 476 26.27 -2.34 -27.84
CA ASN A 476 26.67 -0.99 -27.43
C ASN A 476 26.45 0.06 -28.52
N GLU A 477 26.32 -0.36 -29.78
CA GLU A 477 25.86 0.52 -30.87
C GLU A 477 24.36 0.85 -30.75
N ILE A 478 23.63 0.06 -29.97
CA ILE A 478 22.16 0.03 -29.83
C ILE A 478 21.73 0.59 -28.45
N ILE A 479 22.56 0.41 -27.42
CA ILE A 479 22.29 0.81 -26.04
C ILE A 479 23.32 1.87 -25.66
N ASN A 480 22.88 2.92 -24.95
CA ASN A 480 23.75 3.99 -24.46
C ASN A 480 25.13 3.46 -23.98
N PRO A 481 26.26 3.93 -24.56
CA PRO A 481 27.58 3.31 -24.44
C PRO A 481 28.19 3.30 -23.03
N ARG A 482 27.53 3.93 -22.05
CA ARG A 482 27.95 3.97 -20.65
C ARG A 482 27.50 2.78 -19.80
N ARG A 483 26.73 1.82 -20.35
CA ARG A 483 26.12 0.75 -19.54
C ARG A 483 26.81 -0.59 -19.69
N ASP A 484 26.98 -1.25 -18.55
CA ASP A 484 27.56 -2.58 -18.49
C ASP A 484 26.51 -3.68 -18.70
N ILE A 485 26.92 -4.70 -19.47
CA ILE A 485 26.18 -5.93 -19.71
C ILE A 485 26.95 -7.05 -19.03
N VAL A 486 26.28 -7.79 -18.15
CA VAL A 486 26.82 -8.97 -17.48
C VAL A 486 26.17 -10.21 -18.08
N TYR A 487 26.99 -11.16 -18.52
CA TYR A 487 26.55 -12.38 -19.20
C TYR A 487 26.56 -13.55 -18.23
N VAL A 488 25.44 -14.28 -18.17
CA VAL A 488 25.28 -15.46 -17.31
C VAL A 488 24.49 -16.56 -18.01
N ASN A 489 24.70 -17.79 -17.55
CA ASN A 489 23.86 -18.91 -17.90
C ASN A 489 23.39 -19.63 -16.62
N ASN A 490 22.07 -19.78 -16.48
CA ASN A 490 21.45 -20.34 -15.29
C ASN A 490 20.51 -21.49 -15.71
N PRO A 491 21.05 -22.64 -16.17
CA PRO A 491 20.25 -23.77 -16.63
C PRO A 491 19.44 -24.41 -15.48
N PRO A 492 18.35 -25.13 -15.75
CA PRO A 492 17.52 -25.77 -14.71
C PRO A 492 18.31 -26.80 -13.89
N THR A 493 18.13 -26.81 -12.57
CA THR A 493 18.74 -27.82 -11.67
C THR A 493 17.73 -28.79 -11.09
N ASN A 494 16.44 -28.48 -11.17
CA ASN A 494 15.34 -29.36 -10.76
C ASN A 494 14.83 -30.14 -11.98
N ILE A 495 15.68 -31.01 -12.51
CA ILE A 495 15.35 -31.90 -13.63
C ILE A 495 14.88 -33.23 -13.03
N GLN A 496 13.85 -33.83 -13.62
CA GLN A 496 13.39 -35.16 -13.20
C GLN A 496 14.50 -36.18 -13.52
N ILE A 497 15.03 -36.83 -12.48
CA ILE A 497 16.10 -37.81 -12.63
C ILE A 497 15.47 -39.16 -12.99
N THR A 498 15.80 -39.66 -14.18
CA THR A 498 15.34 -40.96 -14.68
C THR A 498 16.49 -41.93 -14.94
N ASP A 499 17.70 -41.43 -15.16
CA ASP A 499 18.93 -42.20 -15.35
C ASP A 499 20.18 -41.48 -14.80
N GLU A 500 21.35 -42.10 -14.95
CA GLU A 500 22.65 -41.54 -14.52
C GLU A 500 23.05 -40.30 -15.35
N GLU A 501 22.60 -40.17 -16.60
CA GLU A 501 22.89 -39.00 -17.43
C GLU A 501 22.19 -37.74 -16.87
N ASP A 502 20.95 -37.88 -16.40
CA ASP A 502 20.22 -36.79 -15.75
C ASP A 502 20.94 -36.29 -14.48
N GLU A 503 21.53 -37.19 -13.68
CA GLU A 503 22.32 -36.82 -12.50
C GLU A 503 23.57 -36.01 -12.89
N GLU A 504 24.28 -36.43 -13.93
CA GLU A 504 25.44 -35.71 -14.46
C GLU A 504 25.05 -34.31 -14.97
N VAL A 505 23.92 -34.20 -15.67
CA VAL A 505 23.39 -32.92 -16.16
C VAL A 505 23.08 -31.98 -15.00
N VAL A 506 22.44 -32.46 -13.93
CA VAL A 506 22.15 -31.64 -12.74
C VAL A 506 23.45 -31.16 -12.08
N ILE A 507 24.46 -32.02 -11.96
CA ILE A 507 25.78 -31.64 -11.41
C ILE A 507 26.45 -30.57 -12.27
N ILE A 508 26.43 -30.74 -13.60
CA ILE A 508 26.98 -29.76 -14.55
C ILE A 508 26.23 -28.43 -14.45
N ASN A 509 24.90 -28.46 -14.37
CA ASN A 509 24.06 -27.27 -14.26
C ASN A 509 24.31 -26.51 -12.95
N LYS A 510 24.50 -27.20 -11.83
CA LYS A 510 24.91 -26.59 -10.55
C LYS A 510 26.26 -25.87 -10.67
N LYS A 511 27.27 -26.51 -11.26
CA LYS A 511 28.59 -25.89 -11.51
C LYS A 511 28.52 -24.68 -12.45
N ILE A 512 27.61 -24.71 -13.42
CA ILE A 512 27.34 -23.57 -14.32
C ILE A 512 26.73 -22.41 -13.52
N ARG A 513 25.69 -22.67 -12.72
CA ARG A 513 25.05 -21.67 -11.84
C ARG A 513 26.04 -21.06 -10.84
N GLU A 514 26.92 -21.85 -10.22
CA GLU A 514 27.98 -21.36 -9.31
C GLU A 514 28.95 -20.39 -10.00
N ARG A 515 29.33 -20.67 -11.26
CA ARG A 515 30.14 -19.75 -12.06
C ARG A 515 29.39 -18.45 -12.35
N SER A 516 28.13 -18.53 -12.75
CA SER A 516 27.28 -17.35 -12.97
C SER A 516 27.14 -16.52 -11.71
N ARG A 517 26.93 -17.16 -10.54
CA ARG A 517 26.92 -16.52 -9.22
C ARG A 517 28.20 -15.73 -8.98
N LYS A 518 29.37 -16.36 -9.16
CA LYS A 518 30.66 -15.70 -8.92
C LYS A 518 30.86 -14.48 -9.82
N ILE A 519 30.57 -14.61 -11.12
CA ILE A 519 30.66 -13.50 -12.08
C ILE A 519 29.78 -12.32 -11.64
N MET A 520 28.52 -12.59 -11.29
CA MET A 520 27.59 -11.56 -10.84
C MET A 520 28.02 -10.89 -9.54
N LEU A 521 28.39 -11.68 -8.53
CA LEU A 521 28.72 -11.14 -7.21
C LEU A 521 30.05 -10.38 -7.22
N ASP A 522 31.05 -10.84 -8.00
CA ASP A 522 32.31 -10.10 -8.18
C ASP A 522 32.12 -8.79 -8.94
N TYR A 523 31.18 -8.76 -9.91
CA TYR A 523 30.78 -7.51 -10.57
C TYR A 523 30.07 -6.58 -9.58
N LEU A 524 29.02 -7.06 -8.90
CA LEU A 524 28.23 -6.25 -7.95
C LEU A 524 29.08 -5.71 -6.80
N TYR A 525 30.04 -6.49 -6.30
CA TYR A 525 30.97 -6.04 -5.27
C TYR A 525 31.76 -4.78 -5.68
N LYS A 526 32.08 -4.65 -6.98
CA LYS A 526 32.84 -3.52 -7.55
C LYS A 526 31.93 -2.37 -7.98
N THR A 527 30.76 -2.68 -8.54
CA THR A 527 29.91 -1.70 -9.21
C THR A 527 28.84 -1.09 -8.31
N CYS A 528 28.37 -1.82 -7.27
CA CYS A 528 27.42 -1.26 -6.31
C CYS A 528 28.10 -0.12 -5.53
N GLN A 529 27.69 1.11 -5.83
CA GLN A 529 28.18 2.32 -5.17
C GLN A 529 27.90 2.28 -3.66
N ASP A 530 28.65 3.09 -2.91
CA ASP A 530 28.35 3.30 -1.48
C ASP A 530 27.11 4.12 -1.23
N ASN A 531 26.77 4.98 -2.20
CA ASN A 531 25.54 5.76 -2.18
C ASN A 531 24.37 4.98 -2.80
N TYR A 532 23.19 5.14 -2.21
CA TYR A 532 21.94 4.64 -2.75
C TYR A 532 21.27 5.67 -3.65
N PHE A 533 20.54 5.20 -4.65
CA PHE A 533 19.49 6.00 -5.25
C PHE A 533 18.37 6.20 -4.21
N LYS A 534 18.19 7.43 -3.75
CA LYS A 534 17.21 7.78 -2.72
C LYS A 534 15.80 7.76 -3.30
N LEU A 535 14.92 6.96 -2.69
CA LEU A 535 13.51 6.90 -3.05
C LEU A 535 12.75 8.11 -2.51
N LYS A 536 11.86 8.66 -3.32
CA LYS A 536 10.88 9.68 -2.95
C LYS A 536 9.62 9.01 -2.37
N PRO A 537 8.77 9.74 -1.64
CA PRO A 537 7.47 9.24 -1.19
C PRO A 537 6.63 8.68 -2.35
N LEU A 538 5.87 7.61 -2.08
CA LEU A 538 5.14 6.84 -3.09
C LEU A 538 4.17 7.69 -3.92
N ASP A 539 3.52 8.69 -3.31
CA ASP A 539 2.57 9.58 -3.96
C ASP A 539 3.23 10.44 -5.06
N GLN A 540 4.50 10.82 -4.89
CA GLN A 540 5.26 11.53 -5.92
C GLN A 540 5.51 10.63 -7.13
N TYR A 541 5.79 9.34 -6.92
CA TYR A 541 5.96 8.39 -8.02
C TYR A 541 4.63 8.02 -8.69
N VAL A 542 3.57 7.81 -7.92
CA VAL A 542 2.24 7.49 -8.44
C VAL A 542 1.70 8.64 -9.30
N SER A 543 1.99 9.90 -8.94
CA SER A 543 1.59 11.07 -9.73
C SER A 543 2.29 11.18 -11.10
N ARG A 544 3.41 10.49 -11.29
CA ARG A 544 4.24 10.51 -12.52
C ARG A 544 4.02 9.31 -13.43
N LEU A 545 3.25 8.33 -12.97
CA LEU A 545 2.91 7.19 -13.80
C LEU A 545 2.01 7.67 -14.95
N PRO A 546 2.27 7.23 -16.20
CA PRO A 546 1.43 7.61 -17.32
C PRO A 546 -0.03 7.22 -17.01
N ASN A 547 -0.97 8.17 -17.11
CA ASN A 547 -2.39 7.87 -16.98
C ASN A 547 -2.75 6.78 -18.01
N ASN A 548 -3.40 5.71 -17.55
CA ASN A 548 -4.02 4.73 -18.45
C ASN A 548 -5.06 5.49 -19.29
N GLN A 549 -4.75 5.71 -20.57
CA GLN A 549 -5.77 5.92 -21.60
C GLN A 549 -6.30 4.56 -22.05
#